data_AF-A0A7S3FDF5-F1
#
_entry.id   AF-A0A7S3FDF5-F1
#
_cell.length_a   1.000
_cell.length_b   1.000
_cell.length_c   1.000
_cell.angle_alpha   90.00
_cell.angle_beta   90.00
_cell.angle_gamma   90.00
#
_symmetry.space_group_name_H-M   'P 1'
#
loop_
_entity.id
_entity.type
_entity.pdbx_description
1 polymer ?
#
loop_
_entity_poly.entity_id
_entity_poly.type
_entity_poly.pdbx_seq_one_letter_code
_entity_poly.pdbx_strand_id
1 'polypeptide(L)'
;TAPKDGRGGETSGTPNATERHSAPNDIRTTHPTPDKSAHRESHNSQHSDGTRRTSRGFRRTSNELYPRNSRTFNQRPSAIAQSSAVLTFKQHESLLNDVLGCDFTVSDATLDLSEETRGELTMQMLTHMMLNALSYVDNSRLLLVIENCQWMDSASWTLLERIADVVPALAVILTATPLSAVNFDALRMPIEARRFLRAPSVMHHTLEPLNRDEVRMLLCQHVGAVSIDDDVVDAVCRRTAGNALYTLELASLMLQRKVLHVYEGACTLAPGVSDLDSVGLPNSLHAAISSQL
;
A
#
# COMPACT_ATOMS: atom_id res chain seq x y z
N THR A 1 34.33 -17.17 76.11
CA THR A 1 33.82 -18.44 76.67
C THR A 1 32.91 -19.09 75.66
N ALA A 2 33.42 -20.12 74.96
CA ALA A 2 32.60 -21.11 74.23
C ALA A 2 31.97 -22.10 75.25
N PRO A 3 31.07 -23.05 74.88
CA PRO A 3 31.36 -24.16 73.93
C PRO A 3 30.18 -24.53 72.97
N LYS A 4 30.48 -24.97 71.73
CA LYS A 4 30.50 -26.36 71.17
C LYS A 4 29.11 -26.97 70.89
N ASP A 5 28.85 -27.92 70.00
CA ASP A 5 29.45 -28.69 68.87
C ASP A 5 28.23 -29.59 68.43
N GLY A 6 28.09 -30.24 67.27
CA GLY A 6 29.01 -30.62 66.18
C GLY A 6 28.19 -31.06 64.94
N ARG A 7 28.83 -31.08 63.75
CA ARG A 7 29.42 -32.26 63.03
C ARG A 7 28.36 -33.20 62.45
N GLY A 8 28.44 -33.67 61.20
CA GLY A 8 29.38 -33.64 60.07
C GLY A 8 28.65 -34.29 58.88
N GLY A 9 29.13 -34.53 57.66
CA GLY A 9 30.37 -34.43 56.87
C GLY A 9 29.96 -34.91 55.46
N GLU A 10 30.44 -34.31 54.35
CA GLU A 10 31.50 -34.86 53.47
C GLU A 10 31.14 -36.23 52.82
N THR A 11 31.18 -36.49 51.50
CA THR A 11 32.20 -36.17 50.48
C THR A 11 31.74 -36.41 49.01
N SER A 12 32.34 -35.63 48.09
CA SER A 12 32.98 -35.98 46.80
C SER A 12 32.25 -36.63 45.61
N GLY A 13 32.50 -36.07 44.40
CA GLY A 13 32.72 -36.87 43.18
C GLY A 13 32.36 -36.20 41.84
N THR A 14 33.21 -35.30 41.32
CA THR A 14 33.32 -34.95 39.87
C THR A 14 34.35 -35.87 39.17
N PRO A 15 34.65 -35.72 37.86
CA PRO A 15 33.83 -35.76 36.63
C PRO A 15 34.39 -36.83 35.63
N ASN A 16 33.75 -37.12 34.49
CA ASN A 16 34.53 -37.58 33.33
C ASN A 16 33.85 -37.36 31.97
N ALA A 17 34.65 -36.87 31.03
CA ALA A 17 34.38 -36.75 29.61
C ALA A 17 34.90 -37.99 28.87
N THR A 18 34.26 -38.40 27.76
CA THR A 18 34.98 -39.04 26.64
C THR A 18 34.22 -38.85 25.33
N GLU A 19 34.96 -38.34 24.35
CA GLU A 19 34.62 -38.22 22.93
C GLU A 19 34.36 -39.59 22.26
N ARG A 20 33.62 -39.60 21.14
CA ARG A 20 34.03 -40.33 19.92
C ARG A 20 33.25 -39.89 18.68
N HIS A 21 34.03 -39.67 17.62
CA HIS A 21 33.70 -39.38 16.23
C HIS A 21 32.60 -40.24 15.59
N SER A 22 31.83 -39.66 14.66
CA SER A 22 31.78 -40.04 13.23
C SER A 22 30.87 -39.09 12.43
N ALA A 23 31.39 -38.56 11.32
CA ALA A 23 30.65 -37.95 10.21
C ALA A 23 30.72 -38.90 8.99
N PRO A 24 30.24 -38.53 7.79
CA PRO A 24 28.89 -38.12 7.37
C PRO A 24 28.33 -39.15 6.35
N ASN A 25 27.06 -39.04 5.94
CA ASN A 25 26.59 -39.80 4.78
C ASN A 25 25.96 -38.89 3.72
N ASP A 26 26.61 -38.88 2.57
CA ASP A 26 26.21 -38.30 1.29
C ASP A 26 24.91 -38.90 0.78
N ILE A 27 23.98 -38.07 0.29
CA ILE A 27 23.08 -38.49 -0.80
C ILE A 27 23.04 -37.42 -1.90
N ARG A 28 23.59 -37.87 -3.02
CA ARG A 28 23.63 -37.31 -4.38
C ARG A 28 22.34 -36.65 -4.87
N THR A 29 22.58 -35.51 -5.51
CA THR A 29 21.86 -34.96 -6.67
C THR A 29 21.67 -35.96 -7.81
N THR A 30 20.48 -36.02 -8.41
CA THR A 30 20.29 -36.40 -9.82
C THR A 30 19.15 -35.60 -10.47
N HIS A 31 19.53 -34.80 -11.47
CA HIS A 31 18.64 -34.25 -12.51
C HIS A 31 18.03 -35.37 -13.37
N PRO A 32 16.87 -35.14 -14.00
CA PRO A 32 16.56 -35.74 -15.28
C PRO A 32 16.54 -34.69 -16.41
N THR A 33 17.28 -34.99 -17.47
CA THR A 33 17.22 -34.37 -18.80
C THR A 33 15.90 -34.69 -19.53
N PRO A 34 15.49 -33.84 -20.50
CA PRO A 34 14.23 -34.00 -21.22
C PRO A 34 14.40 -34.92 -22.45
N ASP A 35 13.40 -35.75 -22.74
CA ASP A 35 13.31 -36.42 -24.04
C ASP A 35 12.03 -36.04 -24.79
N LYS A 36 12.21 -35.85 -26.09
CA LYS A 36 11.24 -35.46 -27.10
C LYS A 36 10.55 -36.72 -27.61
N SER A 37 9.22 -36.72 -27.72
CA SER A 37 8.57 -37.35 -28.88
C SER A 37 7.14 -36.85 -29.02
N ALA A 38 6.87 -36.38 -30.23
CA ALA A 38 5.56 -36.00 -30.71
C ALA A 38 4.66 -37.24 -30.88
N HIS A 39 3.37 -37.10 -30.64
CA HIS A 39 2.35 -37.73 -31.47
C HIS A 39 1.11 -36.86 -31.58
N ARG A 40 0.76 -36.61 -32.86
CA ARG A 40 -0.54 -36.13 -33.35
C ARG A 40 -1.67 -36.99 -32.80
N GLU A 41 -2.78 -36.34 -32.44
CA GLU A 41 -4.10 -36.84 -32.82
C GLU A 41 -5.10 -35.69 -32.96
N SER A 42 -5.93 -35.83 -33.98
CA SER A 42 -6.84 -34.86 -34.54
C SER A 42 -8.17 -35.57 -34.71
N HIS A 43 -9.26 -35.04 -34.15
CA HIS A 43 -10.65 -35.12 -34.66
C HIS A 43 -11.55 -34.27 -33.76
N ASN A 44 -12.20 -33.23 -34.32
CA ASN A 44 -13.61 -33.17 -34.73
C ASN A 44 -14.53 -32.93 -33.50
N SER A 45 -15.40 -31.92 -33.42
CA SER A 45 -16.47 -31.61 -34.36
C SER A 45 -17.21 -30.28 -34.07
N GLN A 46 -18.00 -29.89 -35.05
CA GLN A 46 -18.85 -28.71 -35.28
C GLN A 46 -19.92 -28.32 -34.23
N HIS A 47 -20.32 -27.05 -34.36
CA HIS A 47 -21.66 -26.41 -34.21
C HIS A 47 -22.25 -26.00 -32.84
N SER A 48 -22.35 -24.67 -32.66
CA SER A 48 -23.59 -23.87 -32.38
C SER A 48 -23.17 -22.39 -32.33
N ASP A 49 -23.38 -21.61 -33.38
CA ASP A 49 -24.53 -20.70 -33.61
C ASP A 49 -25.09 -20.01 -32.35
N GLY A 50 -25.09 -18.68 -32.34
CA GLY A 50 -25.61 -17.88 -31.23
C GLY A 50 -25.01 -16.48 -31.06
N THR A 51 -25.54 -15.51 -31.81
CA THR A 51 -25.59 -14.07 -31.49
C THR A 51 -24.26 -13.28 -31.37
N ARG A 52 -23.76 -12.80 -32.51
CA ARG A 52 -22.99 -11.55 -32.58
C ARG A 52 -23.93 -10.37 -32.29
N ARG A 53 -24.00 -9.92 -31.04
CA ARG A 53 -24.57 -8.59 -30.71
C ARG A 53 -23.48 -7.53 -30.93
N THR A 54 -23.77 -6.61 -31.84
CA THR A 54 -22.92 -5.50 -32.23
C THR A 54 -22.92 -4.41 -31.16
N SER A 55 -21.90 -4.36 -30.30
CA SER A 55 -21.58 -3.22 -29.43
C SER A 55 -20.96 -2.03 -30.19
N ARG A 56 -21.43 -1.76 -31.42
CA ARG A 56 -20.83 -0.81 -32.38
C ARG A 56 -21.26 0.65 -32.20
N GLY A 57 -22.25 0.95 -31.35
CA GLY A 57 -22.86 2.28 -31.25
C GLY A 57 -22.07 3.28 -30.39
N PHE A 58 -21.68 2.89 -29.17
CA PHE A 58 -21.24 3.87 -28.17
C PHE A 58 -19.72 3.94 -27.95
N ARG A 59 -18.97 2.89 -28.36
CA ARG A 59 -17.49 2.90 -28.32
C ARG A 59 -16.86 3.99 -29.21
N ARG A 60 -17.65 4.64 -30.07
CA ARG A 60 -17.23 5.76 -30.92
C ARG A 60 -17.11 7.09 -30.15
N THR A 61 -17.95 7.36 -29.16
CA THR A 61 -18.04 8.71 -28.56
C THR A 61 -16.81 9.05 -27.72
N SER A 62 -16.29 8.10 -26.93
CA SER A 62 -15.07 8.31 -26.14
C SER A 62 -13.84 8.53 -27.03
N ASN A 63 -13.78 7.84 -28.17
CA ASN A 63 -12.69 7.97 -29.15
C ASN A 63 -12.82 9.25 -30.00
N GLU A 64 -14.03 9.81 -30.11
CA GLU A 64 -14.31 11.10 -30.78
C GLU A 64 -13.97 12.31 -29.88
N LEU A 65 -14.19 12.19 -28.56
CA LEU A 65 -13.83 13.25 -27.62
C LEU A 65 -12.33 13.27 -27.28
N TYR A 66 -11.67 12.10 -27.20
CA TYR A 66 -10.25 11.98 -26.88
C TYR A 66 -9.57 10.86 -27.71
N PRO A 67 -9.19 11.11 -28.98
CA PRO A 67 -8.55 10.11 -29.82
C PRO A 67 -7.17 9.69 -29.29
N ARG A 68 -6.92 8.37 -29.25
CA ARG A 68 -5.74 7.69 -28.69
C ARG A 68 -4.37 7.99 -29.32
N ASN A 69 -4.24 8.98 -30.21
CA ASN A 69 -2.99 9.27 -30.90
C ASN A 69 -2.11 10.25 -30.11
N SER A 70 -0.96 9.74 -29.66
CA SER A 70 0.06 10.36 -28.80
C SER A 70 0.85 11.53 -29.42
N ARG A 71 0.30 12.28 -30.38
CA ARG A 71 0.95 13.44 -31.01
C ARG A 71 0.09 14.69 -31.18
N THR A 72 -1.18 14.71 -30.77
CA THR A 72 -2.11 15.82 -31.08
C THR A 72 -2.79 16.48 -29.88
N PHE A 73 -2.40 16.18 -28.64
CA PHE A 73 -3.13 16.65 -27.44
C PHE A 73 -2.97 18.16 -27.12
N ASN A 74 -2.13 18.90 -27.87
CA ASN A 74 -2.14 20.37 -27.83
C ASN A 74 -3.36 20.99 -28.54
N GLN A 75 -4.24 20.18 -29.14
CA GLN A 75 -5.49 20.67 -29.67
C GLN A 75 -6.57 20.57 -28.60
N ARG A 76 -6.95 21.72 -28.04
CA ARG A 76 -8.22 21.85 -27.30
C ARG A 76 -9.33 21.22 -28.15
N PRO A 77 -10.23 20.39 -27.58
CA PRO A 77 -11.37 19.90 -28.34
C PRO A 77 -12.09 21.08 -28.96
N SER A 78 -12.54 20.94 -30.22
CA SER A 78 -13.18 22.04 -30.92
C SER A 78 -14.36 22.57 -30.09
N ALA A 79 -14.63 23.87 -30.16
CA ALA A 79 -15.72 24.50 -29.40
C ALA A 79 -17.07 23.77 -29.59
N ILE A 80 -17.28 23.18 -30.77
CA ILE A 80 -18.45 22.37 -31.12
C ILE A 80 -18.49 21.06 -30.33
N ALA A 81 -17.38 20.31 -30.26
CA ALA A 81 -17.30 19.06 -29.50
C ALA A 81 -17.42 19.28 -27.98
N GLN A 82 -16.91 20.40 -27.47
CA GLN A 82 -17.11 20.79 -26.07
C GLN A 82 -18.58 21.15 -25.80
N SER A 83 -19.22 21.90 -26.70
CA SER A 83 -20.63 22.30 -26.54
C SER A 83 -21.60 21.12 -26.55
N SER A 84 -21.37 20.09 -27.39
CA SER A 84 -22.20 18.89 -27.42
C SER A 84 -22.02 18.03 -26.16
N ALA A 85 -20.79 17.84 -25.70
CA ALA A 85 -20.50 17.08 -24.48
C ALA A 85 -21.12 17.73 -23.24
N VAL A 86 -21.04 19.06 -23.11
CA VAL A 86 -21.66 19.80 -22.00
C VAL A 86 -23.18 19.66 -22.03
N LEU A 87 -23.81 19.68 -23.21
CA LEU A 87 -25.25 19.47 -23.34
C LEU A 87 -25.67 18.05 -22.96
N THR A 88 -24.94 17.03 -23.41
CA THR A 88 -25.17 15.64 -23.01
C THR A 88 -24.98 15.46 -21.50
N PHE A 89 -23.97 16.09 -20.91
CA PHE A 89 -23.72 15.97 -19.47
C PHE A 89 -24.79 16.63 -18.62
N LYS A 90 -25.29 17.80 -19.03
CA LYS A 90 -26.43 18.43 -18.36
C LYS A 90 -27.69 17.55 -18.37
N GLN A 91 -27.90 16.76 -19.42
CA GLN A 91 -29.05 15.84 -19.48
C GLN A 91 -28.95 14.68 -18.49
N HIS A 92 -27.73 14.35 -18.04
CA HIS A 92 -27.43 13.17 -17.24
C HIS A 92 -26.67 13.48 -15.94
N GLU A 93 -26.71 14.73 -15.47
CA GLU A 93 -25.99 15.18 -14.26
C GLU A 93 -26.36 14.40 -13.00
N SER A 94 -27.58 13.84 -12.94
CA SER A 94 -28.00 12.96 -11.83
C SER A 94 -27.18 11.67 -11.71
N LEU A 95 -26.43 11.26 -12.74
CA LEU A 95 -25.48 10.15 -12.65
C LEU A 95 -24.29 10.45 -11.73
N LEU A 96 -24.06 11.73 -11.38
CA LEU A 96 -22.99 12.14 -10.48
C LEU A 96 -23.43 12.19 -9.01
N ASN A 97 -24.73 12.07 -8.72
CA ASN A 97 -25.26 12.17 -7.36
C ASN A 97 -24.57 11.18 -6.42
N ASP A 98 -24.47 9.91 -6.84
CA ASP A 98 -23.90 8.84 -6.03
C ASP A 98 -22.39 8.98 -5.81
N VAL A 99 -21.68 9.61 -6.75
CA VAL A 99 -20.21 9.72 -6.71
C VAL A 99 -19.75 11.00 -6.00
N LEU A 100 -20.45 12.11 -6.24
CA LEU A 100 -20.07 13.43 -5.76
C LEU A 100 -20.90 13.90 -4.56
N GLY A 101 -21.89 13.11 -4.11
CA GLY A 101 -22.82 13.52 -3.06
C GLY A 101 -23.64 14.75 -3.45
N CYS A 102 -24.02 14.84 -4.73
CA CYS A 102 -24.82 15.94 -5.26
C CYS A 102 -26.31 15.58 -5.30
N ASP A 103 -27.17 16.61 -5.40
CA ASP A 103 -28.62 16.46 -5.41
C ASP A 103 -29.24 16.91 -6.76
N PHE A 104 -28.66 16.50 -7.89
CA PHE A 104 -29.23 16.82 -9.19
C PHE A 104 -30.56 16.08 -9.43
N THR A 105 -31.48 16.72 -10.16
CA THR A 105 -32.78 16.12 -10.47
C THR A 105 -32.62 14.99 -11.49
N VAL A 106 -33.20 13.83 -11.21
CA VAL A 106 -33.18 12.69 -12.14
C VAL A 106 -34.08 13.00 -13.34
N SER A 107 -33.51 12.96 -14.54
CA SER A 107 -34.22 13.17 -15.80
C SER A 107 -34.78 11.86 -16.37
N ASP A 108 -35.88 11.92 -17.13
CA ASP A 108 -36.44 10.77 -17.86
C ASP A 108 -35.38 10.12 -18.77
N ALA A 109 -34.57 10.95 -19.44
CA ALA A 109 -33.46 10.49 -20.28
C ALA A 109 -32.43 9.65 -19.51
N THR A 110 -32.23 9.89 -18.21
CA THR A 110 -31.32 9.10 -17.37
C THR A 110 -31.98 7.81 -16.87
N LEU A 111 -33.29 7.82 -16.62
CA LEU A 111 -34.07 6.64 -16.23
C LEU A 111 -34.13 5.61 -17.36
N ASP A 112 -34.17 6.07 -18.61
CA ASP A 112 -34.23 5.22 -19.80
C ASP A 112 -32.88 4.52 -20.12
N LEU A 113 -31.79 4.87 -19.42
CA LEU A 113 -30.49 4.28 -19.64
C LEU A 113 -30.37 2.89 -18.99
N SER A 114 -29.82 1.94 -19.74
CA SER A 114 -29.37 0.66 -19.18
C SER A 114 -28.25 0.87 -18.15
N GLU A 115 -28.10 -0.04 -17.19
CA GLU A 115 -27.05 0.02 -16.15
C GLU A 115 -25.64 0.14 -16.75
N GLU A 116 -25.35 -0.63 -17.81
CA GLU A 116 -24.07 -0.57 -18.53
C GLU A 116 -23.82 0.84 -19.10
N THR A 117 -24.84 1.45 -19.71
CA THR A 117 -24.72 2.80 -20.29
C THR A 117 -24.59 3.87 -19.20
N ARG A 118 -25.30 3.71 -18.08
CA ARG A 118 -25.17 4.61 -16.93
C ARG A 118 -23.74 4.61 -16.41
N GLY A 119 -23.16 3.43 -16.15
CA GLY A 119 -21.78 3.31 -15.67
C GLY A 119 -20.75 3.91 -16.62
N GLU A 120 -20.88 3.63 -17.92
CA GLU A 120 -19.98 4.19 -18.95
C GLU A 120 -20.09 5.73 -19.02
N LEU A 121 -21.31 6.27 -18.98
CA LEU A 121 -21.53 7.71 -19.05
C LEU A 121 -21.03 8.40 -17.78
N THR A 122 -21.26 7.85 -16.59
CA THR A 122 -20.68 8.33 -15.33
C THR A 122 -19.15 8.42 -15.44
N MET A 123 -18.49 7.35 -15.93
CA MET A 123 -17.04 7.33 -16.12
C MET A 123 -16.56 8.40 -17.11
N GLN A 124 -17.28 8.59 -18.20
CA GLN A 124 -16.97 9.61 -19.20
C GLN A 124 -17.12 11.03 -18.62
N MET A 125 -18.17 11.27 -17.83
CA MET A 125 -18.41 12.53 -17.15
C MET A 125 -17.30 12.86 -16.15
N LEU A 126 -16.95 11.92 -15.27
CA LEU A 126 -15.87 12.08 -14.30
C LEU A 126 -14.52 12.36 -14.97
N THR A 127 -14.20 11.60 -16.03
CA THR A 127 -12.96 11.78 -16.80
C THR A 127 -12.88 13.19 -17.42
N HIS A 128 -13.97 13.63 -18.04
CA HIS A 128 -14.04 14.95 -18.68
C HIS A 128 -14.03 16.09 -17.66
N MET A 129 -14.66 15.92 -16.49
CA MET A 129 -14.56 16.88 -15.39
C MET A 129 -13.12 17.07 -14.93
N MET A 130 -12.37 15.97 -14.75
CA MET A 130 -10.96 16.05 -14.36
C MET A 130 -10.09 16.73 -15.43
N LEU A 131 -10.31 16.42 -16.70
CA LEU A 131 -9.62 17.09 -17.80
C LEU A 131 -9.91 18.59 -17.86
N ASN A 132 -11.17 18.98 -17.68
CA ASN A 132 -11.56 20.38 -17.70
C ASN A 132 -11.05 21.13 -16.48
N ALA A 133 -11.04 20.52 -15.29
CA ALA A 133 -10.47 21.13 -14.10
C ALA A 133 -9.00 21.55 -14.29
N LEU A 134 -8.25 20.79 -15.09
CA LEU A 134 -6.85 21.07 -15.42
C LEU A 134 -6.66 22.04 -16.58
N SER A 135 -7.67 22.20 -17.43
CA SER A 135 -7.60 23.07 -18.61
C SER A 135 -7.56 24.56 -18.27
N TYR A 136 -7.89 24.93 -17.02
CA TYR A 136 -7.89 26.31 -16.54
C TYR A 136 -6.54 26.77 -15.96
N VAL A 137 -5.54 25.88 -15.87
CA VAL A 137 -4.26 26.19 -15.25
C VAL A 137 -3.13 26.03 -16.27
N ASP A 138 -2.58 27.14 -16.75
CA ASP A 138 -1.48 27.12 -17.70
C ASP A 138 -0.26 26.37 -17.12
N ASN A 139 0.27 25.41 -17.89
CA ASN A 139 1.39 24.54 -17.50
C ASN A 139 1.20 23.74 -16.21
N SER A 140 -0.02 23.48 -15.76
CA SER A 140 -0.23 22.67 -14.56
C SER A 140 0.21 21.22 -14.76
N ARG A 141 1.05 20.74 -13.85
CA ARG A 141 1.25 19.31 -13.60
C ARG A 141 0.27 18.91 -12.51
N LEU A 142 -0.49 17.84 -12.73
CA LEU A 142 -1.37 17.30 -11.70
C LEU A 142 -0.62 16.22 -10.93
N LEU A 143 -0.61 16.30 -9.61
CA LEU A 143 -0.25 15.20 -8.73
C LEU A 143 -1.52 14.67 -8.07
N LEU A 144 -1.90 13.44 -8.39
CA LEU A 144 -2.98 12.73 -7.72
C LEU A 144 -2.39 11.78 -6.68
N VAL A 145 -2.69 12.01 -5.40
CA VAL A 145 -2.30 11.13 -4.30
C VAL A 145 -3.53 10.35 -3.85
N ILE A 146 -3.47 9.03 -3.94
CA ILE A 146 -4.52 8.14 -3.44
C ILE A 146 -3.93 7.30 -2.33
N GLU A 147 -4.44 7.50 -1.13
CA GLU A 147 -4.02 6.70 0.02
C GLU A 147 -4.82 5.41 0.11
N ASN A 148 -4.15 4.34 0.57
CA ASN A 148 -4.77 3.04 0.82
C ASN A 148 -5.50 2.46 -0.41
N CYS A 149 -4.84 2.46 -1.56
CA CYS A 149 -5.45 2.06 -2.84
C CYS A 149 -5.98 0.62 -2.85
N GLN A 150 -5.58 -0.24 -1.90
CA GLN A 150 -6.14 -1.58 -1.73
C GLN A 150 -7.66 -1.59 -1.47
N TRP A 151 -8.25 -0.48 -1.05
CA TRP A 151 -9.69 -0.35 -0.84
C TRP A 151 -10.46 0.13 -2.07
N MET A 152 -9.78 0.50 -3.16
CA MET A 152 -10.43 0.88 -4.41
C MET A 152 -11.11 -0.33 -5.06
N ASP A 153 -12.34 -0.13 -5.53
CA ASP A 153 -13.09 -1.11 -6.30
C ASP A 153 -12.69 -1.12 -7.80
N SER A 154 -13.21 -2.09 -8.55
CA SER A 154 -12.94 -2.22 -10.00
C SER A 154 -13.29 -0.95 -10.80
N ALA A 155 -14.37 -0.26 -10.43
CA ALA A 155 -14.81 0.96 -11.10
C ALA A 155 -13.80 2.10 -10.90
N SER A 156 -13.31 2.29 -9.67
CA SER A 156 -12.31 3.29 -9.33
C SER A 156 -10.97 3.03 -10.01
N TRP A 157 -10.53 1.77 -10.09
CA TRP A 157 -9.33 1.41 -10.86
C TRP A 157 -9.48 1.68 -12.36
N THR A 158 -10.65 1.38 -12.93
CA THR A 158 -10.95 1.67 -14.34
C THR A 158 -10.93 3.18 -14.61
N LEU A 159 -11.47 3.98 -13.69
CA LEU A 159 -11.45 5.43 -13.78
C LEU A 159 -10.00 5.96 -13.74
N LEU A 160 -9.20 5.50 -12.78
CA LEU A 160 -7.80 5.90 -12.66
C LEU A 160 -7.00 5.59 -13.92
N GLU A 161 -7.19 4.41 -14.51
CA GLU A 161 -6.56 4.04 -15.78
C GLU A 161 -6.98 4.96 -16.92
N ARG A 162 -8.28 5.27 -17.04
CA ARG A 162 -8.77 6.22 -18.06
C ARG A 162 -8.13 7.59 -17.89
N ILE A 163 -8.09 8.11 -16.67
CA ILE A 163 -7.52 9.43 -16.37
C ILE A 163 -6.01 9.43 -16.68
N ALA A 164 -5.28 8.39 -16.28
CA ALA A 164 -3.85 8.24 -16.57
C ALA A 164 -3.54 8.21 -18.07
N ASP A 165 -4.45 7.62 -18.87
CA ASP A 165 -4.32 7.57 -20.33
C ASP A 165 -4.57 8.93 -21.01
N VAL A 166 -5.49 9.76 -20.48
CA VAL A 166 -5.98 10.97 -21.18
C VAL A 166 -5.47 12.28 -20.60
N VAL A 167 -5.09 12.33 -19.32
CA VAL A 167 -4.64 13.56 -18.66
C VAL A 167 -3.14 13.76 -18.91
N PRO A 168 -2.74 14.81 -19.65
CA PRO A 168 -1.33 15.09 -19.86
C PRO A 168 -0.67 15.55 -18.55
N ALA A 169 0.60 15.21 -18.37
CA ALA A 169 1.41 15.63 -17.21
C ALA A 169 0.81 15.28 -15.83
N LEU A 170 0.09 14.15 -15.76
CA LEU A 170 -0.37 13.56 -14.51
C LEU A 170 0.73 12.68 -13.90
N ALA A 171 1.05 12.96 -12.63
CA ALA A 171 1.74 12.04 -11.74
C ALA A 171 0.73 11.44 -10.77
N VAL A 172 0.82 10.13 -10.53
CA VAL A 172 -0.02 9.43 -9.55
C VAL A 172 0.89 8.83 -8.48
N ILE A 173 0.59 9.12 -7.21
CA ILE A 173 1.18 8.44 -6.06
C ILE A 173 0.08 7.60 -5.41
N LEU A 174 0.33 6.30 -5.31
CA LEU A 174 -0.54 5.36 -4.63
C LEU A 174 0.15 4.88 -3.37
N THR A 175 -0.51 4.96 -2.23
CA THR A 175 -0.05 4.26 -1.02
C THR A 175 -0.88 3.00 -0.82
N ALA A 176 -0.23 1.94 -0.33
CA ALA A 176 -0.89 0.69 -0.03
C ALA A 176 -0.28 0.06 1.21
N THR A 177 -1.07 -0.74 1.93
CA THR A 177 -0.51 -1.71 2.89
C THR A 177 0.45 -2.65 2.18
N PRO A 178 1.52 -3.15 2.83
CA PRO A 178 2.60 -3.91 2.18
C PRO A 178 2.10 -4.97 1.19
N LEU A 179 2.25 -4.65 -0.09
CA LEU A 179 1.94 -5.54 -1.19
C LEU A 179 3.18 -6.40 -1.44
N SER A 180 3.36 -7.48 -0.68
CA SER A 180 4.44 -8.44 -0.97
C SER A 180 4.30 -8.98 -2.40
N ALA A 181 5.39 -9.44 -3.03
CA ALA A 181 5.32 -10.03 -4.37
C ALA A 181 4.34 -11.22 -4.44
N VAL A 182 4.23 -11.99 -3.35
CA VAL A 182 3.23 -13.06 -3.19
C VAL A 182 1.82 -12.45 -3.10
N ASN A 183 1.65 -11.32 -2.42
CA ASN A 183 0.37 -10.61 -2.35
C ASN A 183 -0.04 -10.00 -3.70
N PHE A 184 0.86 -9.55 -4.56
CA PHE A 184 0.49 -9.04 -5.90
C PHE A 184 -0.18 -10.10 -6.79
N ASP A 185 0.23 -11.36 -6.67
CA ASP A 185 -0.33 -12.50 -7.42
C ASP A 185 -1.45 -13.23 -6.65
N ALA A 186 -1.40 -13.26 -5.32
CA ALA A 186 -2.33 -14.00 -4.47
C ALA A 186 -3.45 -13.15 -3.84
N LEU A 187 -3.36 -11.81 -3.82
CA LEU A 187 -4.45 -10.96 -3.37
C LEU A 187 -5.61 -11.06 -4.35
N ARG A 188 -6.83 -11.04 -3.79
CA ARG A 188 -8.09 -10.81 -4.50
C ARG A 188 -8.19 -9.39 -5.07
N MET A 189 -7.10 -8.86 -5.64
CA MET A 189 -7.14 -7.57 -6.29
C MET A 189 -7.92 -7.69 -7.61
N PRO A 190 -8.74 -6.68 -7.94
CA PRO A 190 -9.36 -6.55 -9.25
C PRO A 190 -8.36 -6.74 -10.40
N ILE A 191 -8.83 -7.25 -11.53
CA ILE A 191 -7.97 -7.43 -12.72
C ILE A 191 -7.43 -6.07 -13.20
N GLU A 192 -8.23 -5.02 -13.04
CA GLU A 192 -7.89 -3.63 -13.36
C GLU A 192 -6.73 -3.13 -12.51
N ALA A 193 -6.78 -3.38 -11.20
CA ALA A 193 -5.69 -3.02 -10.27
C ALA A 193 -4.38 -3.68 -10.68
N ARG A 194 -4.40 -4.99 -10.96
CA ARG A 194 -3.21 -5.74 -11.39
C ARG A 194 -2.66 -5.23 -12.72
N ARG A 195 -3.53 -4.90 -13.68
CA ARG A 195 -3.12 -4.31 -14.96
C ARG A 195 -2.44 -2.96 -14.75
N PHE A 196 -3.06 -2.08 -13.97
CA PHE A 196 -2.53 -0.74 -13.71
C PHE A 196 -1.18 -0.82 -13.00
N LEU A 197 -1.08 -1.56 -11.90
CA LEU A 197 0.13 -1.65 -11.08
C LEU A 197 1.31 -2.37 -11.78
N ARG A 198 1.05 -3.16 -12.84
CA ARG A 198 2.09 -3.81 -13.66
C ARG A 198 2.48 -3.02 -14.91
N ALA A 199 1.87 -1.86 -15.14
CA ALA A 199 2.22 -1.04 -16.28
C ALA A 199 3.69 -0.60 -16.19
N PRO A 200 4.45 -0.57 -17.30
CA PRO A 200 5.87 -0.18 -17.29
C PRO A 200 6.15 1.22 -16.75
N SER A 201 5.14 2.09 -16.72
CA SER A 201 5.21 3.45 -16.17
C SER A 201 5.08 3.51 -14.65
N VAL A 202 4.74 2.40 -13.98
CA VAL A 202 4.55 2.35 -12.53
C VAL A 202 5.85 1.92 -11.84
N MET A 203 6.31 2.75 -10.91
CA MET A 203 7.43 2.46 -10.03
C MET A 203 6.91 2.02 -8.66
N HIS A 204 7.48 0.94 -8.12
CA HIS A 204 7.14 0.41 -6.81
C HIS A 204 8.24 0.78 -5.81
N HIS A 205 7.87 1.42 -4.71
CA HIS A 205 8.76 1.76 -3.62
C HIS A 205 8.24 1.12 -2.33
N THR A 206 8.99 0.14 -1.81
CA THR A 206 8.69 -0.46 -0.51
C THR A 206 9.34 0.37 0.58
N LEU A 207 8.53 0.80 1.56
CA LEU A 207 9.03 1.40 2.79
C LEU A 207 9.28 0.29 3.81
N GLU A 208 10.55 0.06 4.10
CA GLU A 208 10.96 -0.91 5.12
C GLU A 208 10.81 -0.30 6.52
N PRO A 209 10.69 -1.14 7.57
CA PRO A 209 10.81 -0.66 8.94
C PRO A 209 12.13 0.07 9.17
N LEU A 210 12.11 1.08 10.01
CA LEU A 210 13.30 1.87 10.34
C LEU A 210 14.37 0.98 10.98
N ASN A 211 15.61 1.12 10.52
CA ASN A 211 16.73 0.50 11.18
C ASN A 211 17.10 1.22 12.50
N ARG A 212 18.04 0.67 13.26
CA ARG A 212 18.44 1.19 14.57
C ARG A 212 18.90 2.65 14.54
N ASP A 213 19.68 3.03 13.53
CA ASP A 213 20.25 4.39 13.42
C ASP A 213 19.15 5.39 13.01
N GLU A 214 18.22 4.96 12.16
CA GLU A 214 17.04 5.75 11.79
C GLU A 214 16.09 5.93 12.98
N VAL A 215 15.88 4.88 13.79
CA VAL A 215 15.12 4.97 15.06
C VAL A 215 15.80 5.96 16.00
N ARG A 216 17.12 5.89 16.17
CA ARG A 216 17.88 6.86 16.99
C ARG A 216 17.66 8.29 16.49
N MET A 217 17.81 8.52 15.19
CA MET A 217 17.64 9.84 14.59
C MET A 217 16.21 10.37 14.81
N LEU A 218 15.20 9.51 14.59
CA LEU A 218 13.80 9.85 14.81
C LEU A 218 13.54 10.20 16.28
N LEU A 219 14.09 9.43 17.22
CA LEU A 219 13.97 9.70 18.63
C LEU A 219 14.67 11.01 19.03
N CYS A 220 15.92 11.24 18.58
CA CYS A 220 16.64 12.50 18.85
C CYS A 220 15.80 13.71 18.43
N GLN A 221 15.28 13.68 17.19
CA GLN A 221 14.45 14.74 16.64
C GLN A 221 13.16 14.92 17.45
N HIS A 222 12.51 13.83 17.85
CA HIS A 222 11.24 13.88 18.56
C HIS A 222 11.36 14.40 20.00
N VAL A 223 12.38 13.95 20.74
CA VAL A 223 12.57 14.36 22.15
C VAL A 223 13.36 15.66 22.30
N GLY A 224 13.86 16.24 21.21
CA GLY A 224 14.68 17.45 21.21
C GLY A 224 16.08 17.24 21.80
N ALA A 225 16.65 16.04 21.64
CA ALA A 225 18.00 15.70 22.09
C ALA A 225 18.98 15.61 20.91
N VAL A 226 20.25 15.90 21.17
CA VAL A 226 21.36 15.72 20.24
C VAL A 226 21.79 14.25 20.19
N SER A 227 21.74 13.57 21.34
CA SER A 227 22.07 12.16 21.47
C SER A 227 21.07 11.44 22.35
N ILE A 228 20.96 10.11 22.16
CA ILE A 228 20.17 9.22 23.00
C ILE A 228 21.07 8.07 23.43
N ASP A 229 20.86 7.57 24.64
CA ASP A 229 21.59 6.41 25.14
C ASP A 229 21.30 5.13 24.35
N ASP A 230 22.29 4.25 24.22
CA ASP A 230 22.15 3.01 23.43
C ASP A 230 21.05 2.10 23.96
N ASP A 231 20.94 2.00 25.29
CA ASP A 231 19.93 1.16 25.96
C ASP A 231 18.49 1.61 25.65
N VAL A 232 18.27 2.93 25.54
CA VAL A 232 16.96 3.48 25.17
C VAL A 232 16.63 3.10 23.73
N VAL A 233 17.58 3.27 22.80
CA VAL A 233 17.39 2.93 21.39
C VAL A 233 17.11 1.44 21.23
N ASP A 234 17.89 0.57 21.88
CA ASP A 234 17.72 -0.88 21.78
C ASP A 234 16.37 -1.35 22.34
N ALA A 235 15.92 -0.75 23.44
CA ALA A 235 14.63 -1.08 24.03
C ALA A 235 13.46 -0.60 23.17
N VAL A 236 13.57 0.56 22.53
CA VAL A 236 12.56 1.06 21.60
C VAL A 236 12.54 0.22 20.32
N CYS A 237 13.71 -0.10 19.74
CA CYS A 237 13.81 -0.97 18.57
C CYS A 237 13.20 -2.35 18.83
N ARG A 238 13.49 -2.98 19.97
CA ARG A 238 12.90 -4.29 20.33
C ARG A 238 11.38 -4.27 20.37
N ARG A 239 10.76 -3.21 20.88
CA ARG A 239 9.29 -3.11 21.01
C ARG A 239 8.61 -2.72 19.72
N THR A 240 9.21 -1.81 18.97
CA THR A 240 8.58 -1.18 17.81
C THR A 240 8.89 -1.92 16.51
N ALA A 241 9.94 -2.73 16.50
CA ALA A 241 10.50 -3.37 15.31
C ALA A 241 10.71 -2.37 14.16
N GLY A 242 11.10 -1.13 14.48
CA GLY A 242 11.32 -0.07 13.49
C GLY A 242 10.04 0.62 12.98
N ASN A 243 8.87 0.33 13.53
CA ASN A 243 7.65 1.04 13.18
C ASN A 243 7.75 2.51 13.63
N ALA A 244 7.79 3.44 12.67
CA ALA A 244 8.00 4.86 12.93
C ALA A 244 6.92 5.47 13.85
N LEU A 245 5.64 5.21 13.56
CA LEU A 245 4.53 5.72 14.37
C LEU A 245 4.63 5.19 15.80
N TYR A 246 4.82 3.88 15.96
CA TYR A 246 4.94 3.28 17.29
C TYR A 246 6.17 3.79 18.06
N THR A 247 7.28 4.03 17.36
CA THR A 247 8.48 4.66 17.93
C THR A 247 8.15 6.03 18.53
N LEU A 248 7.43 6.87 17.79
CA LEU A 248 7.03 8.20 18.25
C LEU A 248 6.07 8.12 19.43
N GLU A 249 5.04 7.27 19.35
CA GLU A 249 4.06 7.16 20.43
C GLU A 249 4.64 6.60 21.71
N LEU A 250 5.53 5.62 21.61
CA LEU A 250 6.26 5.08 22.75
C LEU A 250 7.17 6.15 23.36
N ALA A 251 7.89 6.92 22.54
CA ALA A 251 8.74 8.01 23.00
C ALA A 251 7.97 9.11 23.74
N SER A 252 6.84 9.55 23.17
CA SER A 252 5.93 10.51 23.81
C SER A 252 5.46 10.02 25.18
N LEU A 253 5.04 8.76 25.26
CA LEU A 253 4.56 8.17 26.50
C LEU A 253 5.67 8.08 27.56
N MET A 254 6.88 7.70 27.16
CA MET A 254 8.02 7.61 28.08
C MET A 254 8.43 8.98 28.62
N LEU A 255 8.37 10.05 27.81
CA LEU A 255 8.57 11.42 28.29
C LEU A 255 7.48 11.84 29.28
N GLN A 256 6.21 11.61 28.95
CA GLN A 256 5.07 11.94 29.82
C GLN A 256 5.15 11.25 31.19
N ARG A 257 5.54 9.97 31.18
CA ARG A 257 5.74 9.17 32.40
C ARG A 257 7.07 9.45 33.11
N LYS A 258 7.88 10.39 32.61
CA LYS A 258 9.21 10.75 33.14
C LYS A 258 10.16 9.54 33.22
N VAL A 259 10.00 8.60 32.29
CA VAL A 259 10.88 7.43 32.11
C VAL A 259 12.13 7.83 31.34
N LEU A 260 11.98 8.77 30.39
CA LEU A 260 13.08 9.43 29.73
C LEU A 260 13.37 10.78 30.39
N HIS A 261 14.65 11.12 30.43
CA HIS A 261 15.13 12.41 30.90
C HIS A 261 16.08 13.00 29.86
N VAL A 262 15.81 14.24 29.44
CA VAL A 262 16.68 14.98 28.52
C VAL A 262 17.42 16.04 29.33
N TYR A 263 18.75 15.92 29.39
CA TYR A 263 19.61 16.86 30.11
C TYR A 263 20.84 17.19 29.26
N GLU A 264 21.17 18.47 29.12
CA GLU A 264 22.31 18.96 28.31
C GLU A 264 22.34 18.38 26.88
N GLY A 265 21.17 18.13 26.29
CA GLY A 265 21.05 17.58 24.93
C GLY A 265 21.26 16.07 24.82
N ALA A 266 21.48 15.35 25.92
CA ALA A 266 21.48 13.90 25.95
C ALA A 266 20.17 13.37 26.55
N CYS A 267 19.57 12.37 25.89
CA CYS A 267 18.41 11.64 26.40
C CYS A 267 18.84 10.30 27.00
N THR A 268 18.52 10.10 28.28
CA THR A 268 18.81 8.86 29.01
C THR A 268 17.56 8.34 29.70
N LEU A 269 17.64 7.14 30.27
CA LEU A 269 16.65 6.70 31.25
C LEU A 269 16.70 7.59 32.49
N ALA A 270 15.55 7.80 33.10
CA ALA A 270 15.44 8.54 34.35
C ALA A 270 16.14 7.79 35.50
N PRO A 271 16.70 8.50 36.50
CA PRO A 271 17.32 7.88 37.66
C PRO A 271 16.36 6.91 38.36
N GLY A 272 16.81 5.68 38.60
CA GLY A 272 16.00 4.62 39.22
C GLY A 272 15.22 3.75 38.23
N VAL A 273 15.25 4.07 36.93
CA VAL A 273 14.77 3.19 35.87
C VAL A 273 15.98 2.43 35.30
N SER A 274 16.15 1.18 35.75
CA SER A 274 17.22 0.31 35.26
C SER A 274 16.84 -0.40 33.95
N ASP A 275 15.53 -0.59 33.72
CA ASP A 275 15.00 -1.33 32.56
C ASP A 275 13.61 -0.82 32.19
N LEU A 276 13.37 -0.57 30.91
CA LEU A 276 12.07 -0.16 30.39
C LEU A 276 10.99 -1.24 30.52
N ASP A 277 11.37 -2.53 30.54
CA ASP A 277 10.41 -3.64 30.68
C ASP A 277 9.74 -3.62 32.07
N SER A 278 10.38 -3.00 33.07
CA SER A 278 9.83 -2.85 34.41
C SER A 278 8.78 -1.73 34.56
N VAL A 279 8.62 -0.86 33.55
CA VAL A 279 7.84 0.39 33.66
C VAL A 279 6.42 0.27 33.08
N GLY A 280 5.99 -0.95 32.73
CA GLY A 280 4.63 -1.20 32.24
C GLY A 280 4.31 -0.41 30.97
N LEU A 281 5.28 -0.36 30.05
CA LEU A 281 5.09 0.28 28.76
C LEU A 281 4.23 -0.60 27.84
N PRO A 282 3.48 0.00 26.90
CA PRO A 282 2.75 -0.73 25.89
C PRO A 282 3.66 -1.67 25.10
N ASN A 283 3.12 -2.84 24.75
CA ASN A 283 3.79 -3.83 23.91
C ASN A 283 3.17 -3.91 22.50
N SER A 284 2.28 -2.98 22.15
CA SER A 284 1.72 -2.84 20.81
C SER A 284 1.43 -1.38 20.48
N LEU A 285 1.44 -1.06 19.19
CA LEU A 285 1.05 0.27 18.70
C LEU A 285 -0.36 0.66 19.16
N HIS A 286 -1.31 -0.27 19.08
CA HIS A 286 -2.68 -0.01 19.52
C HIS A 286 -2.73 0.38 21.01
N ALA A 287 -2.01 -0.35 21.87
CA ALA A 287 -1.96 -0.02 23.29
C ALA A 287 -1.23 1.32 23.55
N ALA A 288 -0.24 1.68 22.72
CA ALA A 288 0.45 2.95 22.82
C ALA A 288 -0.46 4.13 22.47
N ILE A 289 -1.20 4.05 21.36
CA ILE A 289 -2.19 5.05 20.95
C ILE A 289 -3.29 5.17 22.01
N SER A 290 -3.86 4.06 22.46
CA SER A 290 -4.92 4.06 23.47
C SER A 290 -4.49 4.60 24.83
N SER A 291 -3.18 4.60 25.14
CA SER A 291 -2.65 5.16 26.39
C SER A 291 -2.49 6.68 26.37
N GLN A 292 -2.68 7.32 25.21
CA GLN A 292 -2.57 8.77 25.04
C GLN A 292 -3.93 9.49 24.93
N LEU A 293 -5.01 8.73 24.77
CA LEU A 293 -6.40 9.21 24.78
C LEU A 293 -6.93 9.23 26.21
#